data_AF-A0A1C5X5M2-F1
#
_entry.id   AF-A0A1C5X5M2-F1
#
_cell.length_a   1.000
_cell.length_b   1.000
_cell.length_c   1.000
_cell.angle_alpha   90.00
_cell.angle_beta   90.00
_cell.angle_gamma   90.00
#
_symmetry.space_group_name_H-M   'P 1'
#
loop_
_entity.id
_entity.type
_entity.pdbx_description
1 polymer ?
#
loop_
_entity_poly.entity_id
_entity_poly.type
_entity_poly.pdbx_seq_one_letter_code
_entity_poly.pdbx_strand_id
1 'polypeptide(L)'
;MIKNKNKRISVSFSTINYDEKPQHWYKVNYNKPIDVLIDEFIEYIKCGYCFINHFKSDTEFITQKDKKIENLLSASFISIDVDDYEINIHDFWDKIELKPSFIYSTFSNILDKNNRYRLVYVFDDVIPNNSLYRKIALGIMEYIKKIFNFELKDKSCLNSSQQMAGNSKDNIIYYVSYNIFSLNDFDEYLKYSNSESIKKEKKEYIIKSDLEFVDKEFMTDFWKCINNNDFEKIIAKYSDRYVAFNTTPLPAVNDDIAFIRLPSNYTQIKRYWINEKVILDNGRETYISKPLKIRKGKRSKILFNNALIRKYMLSDISIEHLLYCLIHEVVYYIYNYDNEITCNVLFKIAYNAYFNTRYEIKIERDKRRYIVNPAYCLKHGISKNSAKNIAKKQMLYEDLGQFYDFNLSIIDDISNLRENGIFVGKSTLYKFIKEFSFTA
;
A
#
# COMPACT_ATOMS: atom_id res chain seq x y z
N MET A 1 2.13 -19.56 24.28
CA MET A 1 1.51 -19.45 25.61
C MET A 1 2.41 -20.00 26.72
N ILE A 2 2.60 -19.23 27.81
CA ILE A 2 3.30 -19.65 29.03
C ILE A 2 2.44 -19.35 30.26
N LYS A 3 2.68 -19.98 31.42
CA LYS A 3 2.06 -19.58 32.68
C LYS A 3 2.99 -18.66 33.45
N ASN A 4 2.54 -17.46 33.81
CA ASN A 4 3.34 -16.51 34.59
C ASN A 4 2.48 -15.67 35.53
N LYS A 5 2.53 -15.99 36.83
CA LYS A 5 1.82 -15.25 37.90
C LYS A 5 2.40 -13.85 38.15
N ASN A 6 3.68 -13.67 37.81
CA ASN A 6 4.42 -12.44 38.07
C ASN A 6 4.42 -11.48 36.87
N LYS A 7 3.66 -11.78 35.81
CA LYS A 7 3.52 -10.88 34.65
C LYS A 7 2.84 -9.59 35.12
N ARG A 8 3.54 -8.47 34.95
CA ARG A 8 2.94 -7.14 35.10
C ARG A 8 2.33 -6.69 33.78
N ILE A 9 1.18 -6.03 33.88
CA ILE A 9 0.31 -5.68 32.77
C ILE A 9 0.01 -4.20 32.89
N SER A 10 0.28 -3.45 31.83
CA SER A 10 -0.05 -2.04 31.78
C SER A 10 -1.54 -1.86 31.49
N VAL A 11 -2.27 -1.28 32.45
CA VAL A 11 -3.73 -1.09 32.41
C VAL A 11 -4.08 0.28 32.97
N SER A 12 -5.07 0.93 32.36
CA SER A 12 -5.67 2.16 32.89
C SER A 12 -7.01 1.85 33.54
N PHE A 13 -7.13 2.17 34.82
CA PHE A 13 -8.37 2.01 35.60
C PHE A 13 -9.14 3.33 35.72
N SER A 14 -10.46 3.26 35.90
CA SER A 14 -11.28 4.45 36.13
C SER A 14 -10.87 5.18 37.39
N THR A 15 -11.09 6.50 37.44
CA THR A 15 -10.74 7.33 38.60
C THR A 15 -11.60 7.02 39.83
N ILE A 16 -12.78 6.44 39.62
CA ILE A 16 -13.70 5.98 40.66
C ILE A 16 -14.11 4.53 40.39
N ASN A 17 -14.56 3.85 41.42
CA ASN A 17 -15.24 2.57 41.31
C ASN A 17 -16.75 2.75 41.11
N TYR A 18 -17.43 1.66 40.76
CA TYR A 18 -18.87 1.65 40.52
C TYR A 18 -19.51 0.42 41.15
N ASP A 19 -20.62 0.61 41.85
CA ASP A 19 -21.43 -0.46 42.45
C ASP A 19 -22.43 -1.10 41.47
N GLU A 20 -22.60 -0.47 40.31
CA GLU A 20 -23.42 -0.93 39.21
C GLU A 20 -22.75 -0.61 37.86
N LYS A 21 -23.23 -1.22 36.77
CA LYS A 21 -22.72 -0.90 35.43
C LYS A 21 -22.94 0.59 35.13
N PRO A 22 -21.89 1.35 34.72
CA PRO A 22 -22.05 2.76 34.39
C PRO A 22 -23.11 2.99 33.31
N GLN A 23 -24.10 3.85 33.58
CA GLN A 23 -25.10 4.23 32.57
C GLN A 23 -24.57 5.31 31.61
N HIS A 24 -23.71 6.19 32.09
CA HIS A 24 -23.13 7.29 31.32
C HIS A 24 -21.64 7.06 31.05
N TRP A 25 -21.36 6.07 30.19
CA TRP A 25 -20.01 5.73 29.75
C TRP A 25 -19.18 6.92 29.27
N TYR A 26 -19.83 7.94 28.70
CA TYR A 26 -19.14 9.14 28.21
C TYR A 26 -18.54 10.03 29.32
N LYS A 27 -18.91 9.79 30.59
CA LYS A 27 -18.41 10.51 31.78
C LYS A 27 -17.29 9.77 32.53
N VAL A 28 -16.97 8.54 32.13
CA VAL A 28 -15.93 7.75 32.80
C VAL A 28 -14.56 8.28 32.40
N ASN A 29 -13.78 8.71 33.40
CA ASN A 29 -12.39 9.12 33.28
C ASN A 29 -11.47 8.03 33.83
N TYR A 30 -10.27 7.94 33.28
CA TYR A 30 -9.30 6.93 33.65
C TYR A 30 -7.99 7.57 34.09
N ASN A 31 -7.35 6.94 35.08
CA ASN A 31 -5.98 7.26 35.46
C ASN A 31 -5.02 6.90 34.32
N LYS A 32 -3.83 7.52 34.33
CA LYS A 32 -2.73 7.06 33.49
C LYS A 32 -2.41 5.58 33.78
N PRO A 33 -1.86 4.85 32.80
CA PRO A 33 -1.64 3.43 32.95
C PRO A 33 -0.69 3.14 34.10
N ILE A 34 -0.98 2.06 34.81
CA ILE A 34 -0.11 1.49 35.83
C ILE A 34 0.16 0.02 35.50
N ASP A 35 1.31 -0.47 35.92
CA ASP A 35 1.70 -1.86 35.73
C ASP A 35 1.30 -2.68 36.95
N VAL A 36 0.34 -3.58 36.76
CA VAL A 36 -0.26 -4.42 37.82
C VAL A 36 -0.08 -5.90 37.54
N LEU A 37 0.00 -6.71 38.58
CA LEU A 37 -0.11 -8.16 38.50
C LEU A 37 -1.54 -8.57 38.11
N ILE A 38 -1.70 -9.81 37.61
CA ILE A 38 -3.04 -10.34 37.29
C ILE A 38 -3.97 -10.31 38.51
N ASP A 39 -3.46 -10.68 39.69
CA ASP A 39 -4.28 -10.69 40.91
C ASP A 39 -4.70 -9.27 41.34
N GLU A 40 -3.80 -8.28 41.20
CA GLU A 40 -4.11 -6.87 41.44
C GLU A 40 -5.16 -6.34 40.43
N PHE A 41 -5.04 -6.72 39.16
CA PHE A 41 -6.03 -6.38 38.13
C PHE A 41 -7.42 -6.95 38.49
N ILE A 42 -7.47 -8.22 38.90
CA ILE A 42 -8.73 -8.85 39.32
C ILE A 42 -9.30 -8.13 40.55
N GLU A 43 -8.48 -7.67 41.48
CA GLU A 43 -8.97 -6.92 42.65
C GLU A 43 -9.58 -5.58 42.25
N TYR A 44 -8.97 -4.82 41.32
CA TYR A 44 -9.62 -3.63 40.75
C TYR A 44 -10.97 -3.95 40.10
N ILE A 45 -11.07 -5.08 39.37
CA ILE A 45 -12.32 -5.53 38.77
C ILE A 45 -13.38 -5.82 39.85
N LYS A 46 -13.00 -6.56 40.90
CA LYS A 46 -13.87 -6.90 42.04
C LYS A 46 -14.27 -5.67 42.85
N CYS A 47 -13.48 -4.61 42.85
CA CYS A 47 -13.85 -3.34 43.45
C CYS A 47 -14.77 -2.51 42.53
N GLY A 48 -15.07 -2.96 41.31
CA GLY A 48 -15.99 -2.27 40.38
C GLY A 48 -15.31 -1.22 39.49
N TYR A 49 -13.97 -1.17 39.43
CA TYR A 49 -13.28 -0.25 38.53
C TYR A 49 -13.46 -0.66 37.07
N CYS A 50 -13.72 0.33 36.22
CA CYS A 50 -13.66 0.15 34.78
C CYS A 50 -12.21 0.15 34.31
N PHE A 51 -11.92 -0.48 33.18
CA PHE A 51 -10.55 -0.54 32.65
C PHE A 51 -10.50 -0.44 31.13
N ILE A 52 -9.36 0.05 30.64
CA ILE A 52 -9.05 0.29 29.23
C ILE A 52 -7.58 -0.04 28.94
N ASN A 53 -7.26 -0.17 27.66
CA ASN A 53 -5.89 -0.21 27.16
C ASN A 53 -5.18 1.16 27.27
N HIS A 54 -3.91 1.22 26.89
CA HIS A 54 -3.08 2.42 27.01
C HIS A 54 -3.34 3.39 25.83
N PHE A 55 -3.90 4.55 26.16
CA PHE A 55 -4.13 5.65 25.21
C PHE A 55 -3.30 6.88 25.54
N LYS A 56 -2.84 7.58 24.50
CA LYS A 56 -2.24 8.90 24.62
C LYS A 56 -3.31 9.89 25.09
N SER A 57 -2.95 10.74 26.04
CA SER A 57 -3.76 11.86 26.50
C SER A 57 -2.84 12.96 26.99
N ASP A 58 -3.15 14.20 26.61
CA ASP A 58 -2.39 15.40 26.98
C ASP A 58 -2.89 16.01 28.30
N THR A 59 -3.94 15.42 28.91
CA THR A 59 -4.51 15.84 30.20
C THR A 59 -4.09 14.90 31.34
N GLU A 60 -4.38 15.28 32.59
CA GLU A 60 -4.10 14.46 33.77
C GLU A 60 -4.78 13.08 33.70
N PHE A 61 -6.06 13.06 33.28
CA PHE A 61 -6.85 11.84 33.10
C PHE A 61 -7.06 11.52 31.62
N ILE A 62 -7.22 10.23 31.31
CA ILE A 62 -7.65 9.77 29.99
C ILE A 62 -9.17 9.86 29.94
N THR A 63 -9.67 10.62 28.98
CA THR A 63 -11.10 10.85 28.77
C THR A 63 -11.61 10.06 27.56
N GLN A 64 -12.91 10.13 27.31
CA GLN A 64 -13.52 9.47 26.16
C GLN A 64 -13.08 10.08 24.82
N LYS A 65 -12.64 11.34 24.80
CA LYS A 65 -12.08 11.98 23.61
C LYS A 65 -10.72 11.38 23.22
N ASP A 66 -10.00 10.88 24.22
CA ASP A 66 -8.66 10.30 24.06
C ASP A 66 -8.73 8.84 23.59
N LYS A 67 -9.82 8.13 23.91
CA LYS A 67 -10.08 6.73 23.55
C LYS A 67 -10.45 6.53 22.08
N LYS A 68 -9.58 6.99 21.19
CA LYS A 68 -9.66 6.77 19.75
C LYS A 68 -8.56 5.82 19.32
N ILE A 69 -8.83 5.07 18.25
CA ILE A 69 -7.87 4.14 17.66
C ILE A 69 -6.53 4.83 17.33
N GLU A 70 -6.58 6.07 16.83
CA GLU A 70 -5.41 6.89 16.50
C GLU A 70 -4.52 7.26 17.70
N ASN A 71 -5.10 7.22 18.91
CA ASN A 71 -4.40 7.53 20.16
C ASN A 71 -3.96 6.28 20.92
N LEU A 72 -4.21 5.08 20.39
CA LEU A 72 -3.74 3.85 21.02
C LEU A 72 -2.21 3.85 21.04
N LEU A 73 -1.61 3.77 22.24
CA LEU A 73 -0.17 3.60 22.40
C LEU A 73 0.19 2.12 22.42
N SER A 74 -0.57 1.33 23.16
CA SER A 74 -0.41 -0.12 23.22
C SER A 74 -1.62 -0.79 23.88
N ALA A 75 -1.78 -2.09 23.64
CA ALA A 75 -2.68 -2.94 24.40
C ALA A 75 -1.91 -4.13 25.00
N SER A 76 -2.08 -4.36 26.30
CA SER A 76 -1.45 -5.48 27.00
C SER A 76 -2.37 -6.70 27.12
N PHE A 77 -3.66 -6.49 26.82
CA PHE A 77 -4.70 -7.51 26.93
C PHE A 77 -5.79 -7.32 25.86
N ILE A 78 -6.52 -8.39 25.58
CA ILE A 78 -7.76 -8.39 24.81
C ILE A 78 -8.87 -8.90 25.72
N SER A 79 -9.97 -8.14 25.80
CA SER A 79 -11.17 -8.53 26.55
C SER A 79 -12.29 -8.85 25.57
N ILE A 80 -12.86 -10.05 25.67
CA ILE A 80 -13.99 -10.49 24.85
C ILE A 80 -15.23 -10.55 25.74
N ASP A 81 -16.26 -9.78 25.38
CA ASP A 81 -17.58 -9.87 25.98
C ASP A 81 -18.33 -11.11 25.45
N VAL A 82 -18.82 -11.93 26.37
CA VAL A 82 -19.69 -13.07 26.08
C VAL A 82 -21.05 -12.72 26.64
N ASP A 83 -21.96 -12.28 25.75
CA ASP A 83 -23.31 -11.80 26.10
C ASP A 83 -24.41 -12.72 25.55
N ASP A 84 -25.33 -13.15 26.41
CA ASP A 84 -26.56 -13.89 26.05
C ASP A 84 -26.27 -15.22 25.33
N TYR A 85 -25.37 -16.01 25.92
CA TYR A 85 -24.95 -17.32 25.42
C TYR A 85 -25.53 -18.50 26.22
N GLU A 86 -25.73 -19.61 25.50
CA GLU A 86 -26.22 -20.88 26.05
C GLU A 86 -25.22 -21.53 27.03
N ILE A 87 -23.95 -21.14 27.00
CA ILE A 87 -22.90 -21.72 27.83
C ILE A 87 -22.65 -20.81 29.03
N ASN A 88 -22.82 -21.35 30.23
CA ASN A 88 -22.48 -20.62 31.45
C ASN A 88 -20.97 -20.55 31.67
N ILE A 89 -20.55 -19.69 32.59
CA ILE A 89 -19.13 -19.43 32.85
C ILE A 89 -18.36 -20.67 33.34
N HIS A 90 -19.03 -21.59 34.05
CA HIS A 90 -18.44 -22.82 34.56
C HIS A 90 -18.15 -23.80 33.42
N ASP A 91 -19.17 -24.09 32.62
CA ASP A 91 -19.08 -24.95 31.45
C ASP A 91 -18.08 -24.42 30.42
N PHE A 92 -18.03 -23.09 30.26
CA PHE A 92 -17.03 -22.46 29.41
C PHE A 92 -15.61 -22.73 29.92
N TRP A 93 -15.37 -22.50 31.21
CA TRP A 93 -14.06 -22.67 31.82
C TRP A 93 -13.55 -24.11 31.76
N ASP A 94 -14.44 -25.09 31.90
CA ASP A 94 -14.06 -26.49 31.91
C ASP A 94 -13.77 -27.04 30.51
N LYS A 95 -14.45 -26.52 29.48
CA LYS A 95 -14.31 -26.98 28.09
C LYS A 95 -13.23 -26.27 27.29
N ILE A 96 -12.87 -25.04 27.64
CA ILE A 96 -11.89 -24.25 26.87
C ILE A 96 -10.45 -24.72 27.14
N GLU A 97 -9.71 -25.07 26.09
CA GLU A 97 -8.33 -25.57 26.22
C GLU A 97 -7.35 -24.40 26.46
N LEU A 98 -7.39 -23.39 25.60
CA LEU A 98 -6.63 -22.14 25.73
C LEU A 98 -7.41 -21.20 26.66
N LYS A 99 -7.36 -21.54 27.95
CA LYS A 99 -8.02 -20.77 29.02
C LYS A 99 -7.56 -19.31 28.99
N PRO A 100 -8.50 -18.33 29.03
CA PRO A 100 -8.11 -16.93 29.17
C PRO A 100 -7.27 -16.76 30.43
N SER A 101 -6.42 -15.73 30.46
CA SER A 101 -5.57 -15.42 31.62
C SER A 101 -6.40 -15.33 32.89
N PHE A 102 -7.57 -14.70 32.77
CA PHE A 102 -8.67 -14.80 33.71
C PHE A 102 -10.02 -14.55 33.02
N ILE A 103 -11.10 -14.93 33.68
CA ILE A 103 -12.49 -14.77 33.24
C ILE A 103 -13.32 -14.27 34.42
N TYR A 104 -14.32 -13.42 34.19
CA TYR A 104 -15.20 -12.94 35.26
C TYR A 104 -16.62 -12.63 34.78
N SER A 105 -17.61 -12.83 35.65
CA SER A 105 -19.02 -12.50 35.39
C SER A 105 -19.25 -10.98 35.43
N THR A 106 -20.09 -10.46 34.53
CA THR A 106 -20.49 -9.04 34.50
C THR A 106 -21.61 -8.74 35.51
N PHE A 107 -21.87 -7.46 35.79
CA PHE A 107 -23.00 -7.02 36.63
C PHE A 107 -24.37 -7.59 36.22
N SER A 108 -24.57 -7.82 34.93
CA SER A 108 -25.84 -8.30 34.34
C SER A 108 -25.92 -9.82 34.23
N ASN A 109 -24.93 -10.56 34.73
CA ASN A 109 -24.92 -12.01 34.70
C ASN A 109 -26.03 -12.59 35.59
N ILE A 110 -26.81 -13.51 35.04
CA ILE A 110 -27.71 -14.38 35.80
C ILE A 110 -27.45 -15.79 35.29
N LEU A 111 -26.89 -16.64 36.15
CA LEU A 111 -26.49 -17.99 35.79
C LEU A 111 -27.67 -18.75 35.16
N ASP A 112 -27.42 -19.41 34.03
CA ASP A 112 -28.37 -20.23 33.27
C ASP A 112 -29.66 -19.52 32.78
N LYS A 113 -29.77 -18.20 32.97
CA LYS A 113 -30.85 -17.36 32.45
C LYS A 113 -30.37 -16.30 31.47
N ASN A 114 -29.20 -15.72 31.75
CA ASN A 114 -28.57 -14.66 30.97
C ASN A 114 -27.08 -14.66 31.30
N ASN A 115 -26.34 -15.60 30.70
CA ASN A 115 -24.91 -15.75 30.93
C ASN A 115 -24.16 -14.59 30.28
N ARG A 116 -23.51 -13.78 31.11
CA ARG A 116 -22.77 -12.59 30.69
C ARG A 116 -21.45 -12.48 31.43
N TYR A 117 -20.36 -12.77 30.75
CA TYR A 117 -19.02 -12.78 31.34
C TYR A 117 -17.98 -12.29 30.34
N ARG A 118 -16.77 -11.99 30.83
CA ARG A 118 -15.66 -11.48 30.03
C ARG A 118 -14.46 -12.40 30.10
N LEU A 119 -13.88 -12.66 28.94
CA LEU A 119 -12.64 -13.41 28.79
C LEU A 119 -11.51 -12.40 28.63
N VAL A 120 -10.50 -12.43 29.51
CA VAL A 120 -9.35 -11.55 29.40
C VAL A 120 -8.09 -12.35 29.06
N TYR A 121 -7.53 -12.06 27.89
CA TYR A 121 -6.30 -12.65 27.37
C TYR A 121 -5.18 -11.63 27.48
N VAL A 122 -4.15 -11.93 28.28
CA VAL A 122 -2.97 -11.10 28.54
C VAL A 122 -1.82 -11.57 27.66
N PHE A 123 -1.08 -10.62 27.09
CA PHE A 123 0.00 -10.93 26.16
C PHE A 123 1.38 -10.67 26.77
N ASP A 124 2.37 -11.44 26.32
CA ASP A 124 3.76 -11.26 26.75
C ASP A 124 4.37 -10.00 26.14
N ASP A 125 4.08 -9.78 24.85
CA ASP A 125 4.42 -8.54 24.15
C ASP A 125 3.22 -7.61 24.08
N VAL A 126 3.48 -6.30 24.07
CA VAL A 126 2.45 -5.30 23.83
C VAL A 126 1.95 -5.35 22.38
N ILE A 127 0.65 -5.16 22.20
CA ILE A 127 0.02 -5.02 20.89
C ILE A 127 0.11 -3.54 20.49
N PRO A 128 0.88 -3.18 19.45
CA PRO A 128 1.25 -1.78 19.19
C PRO A 128 0.20 -0.99 18.41
N ASN A 129 -0.78 -1.65 17.78
CA ASN A 129 -1.79 -0.98 16.97
C ASN A 129 -3.10 -1.77 16.88
N ASN A 130 -4.18 -1.08 16.51
CA ASN A 130 -5.51 -1.68 16.41
C ASN A 130 -5.64 -2.72 15.27
N SER A 131 -4.79 -2.67 14.25
CA SER A 131 -4.83 -3.68 13.17
C SER A 131 -4.41 -5.04 13.71
N LEU A 132 -3.29 -5.10 14.43
CA LEU A 132 -2.84 -6.33 15.08
C LEU A 132 -3.80 -6.76 16.19
N TYR A 133 -4.30 -5.83 17.00
CA TYR A 133 -5.34 -6.10 18.00
C TYR A 133 -6.54 -6.81 17.39
N ARG A 134 -7.07 -6.27 16.29
CA ARG A 134 -8.22 -6.83 15.59
C ARG A 134 -7.93 -8.22 15.02
N LYS A 135 -6.73 -8.43 14.46
CA LYS A 135 -6.30 -9.75 13.96
C LYS A 135 -6.33 -10.78 15.10
N ILE A 136 -5.72 -10.47 16.23
CA ILE A 136 -5.65 -11.39 17.37
C ILE A 136 -7.04 -11.64 17.97
N ALA A 137 -7.83 -10.58 18.18
CA ALA A 137 -9.20 -10.69 18.68
C ALA A 137 -10.07 -11.59 17.78
N LEU A 138 -9.96 -11.45 16.45
CA LEU A 138 -10.63 -12.35 15.51
C LEU A 138 -10.14 -13.80 15.67
N GLY A 139 -8.84 -14.03 15.83
CA GLY A 139 -8.30 -15.37 16.08
C GLY A 139 -8.89 -16.02 17.34
N ILE A 140 -9.01 -15.26 18.42
CA ILE A 140 -9.66 -15.70 19.67
C ILE A 140 -11.14 -16.03 19.42
N MET A 141 -11.87 -15.18 18.70
CA MET A 141 -13.28 -15.42 18.40
C MET A 141 -13.49 -16.68 17.55
N GLU A 142 -12.68 -16.89 16.51
CA GLU A 142 -12.76 -18.10 15.69
C GLU A 142 -12.36 -19.36 16.48
N TYR A 143 -11.40 -19.24 17.39
CA TYR A 143 -11.05 -20.32 18.31
C TYR A 143 -12.24 -20.71 19.18
N ILE A 144 -12.88 -19.75 19.85
CA ILE A 144 -14.07 -19.97 20.68
C ILE A 144 -15.19 -20.60 19.85
N LYS A 145 -15.43 -20.06 18.64
CA LYS A 145 -16.43 -20.60 17.71
C LYS A 145 -16.15 -22.05 17.32
N LYS A 146 -14.89 -22.42 17.09
CA LYS A 146 -14.50 -23.79 16.78
C LYS A 146 -14.79 -24.75 17.94
N ILE A 147 -14.50 -24.34 19.18
CA ILE A 147 -14.66 -25.19 20.36
C ILE A 147 -16.13 -25.38 20.74
N PHE A 148 -16.91 -24.31 20.69
CA PHE A 148 -18.28 -24.30 21.20
C PHE A 148 -19.37 -24.25 20.14
N ASN A 149 -19.00 -24.20 18.86
CA ASN A 149 -19.91 -24.15 17.72
C ASN A 149 -20.93 -22.99 17.77
N PHE A 150 -20.55 -21.84 18.36
CA PHE A 150 -21.39 -20.63 18.40
C PHE A 150 -20.63 -19.39 17.92
N GLU A 151 -21.37 -18.35 17.50
CA GLU A 151 -20.77 -17.10 17.03
C GLU A 151 -20.99 -15.93 18.00
N LEU A 152 -19.86 -15.38 18.48
CA LEU A 152 -19.53 -13.96 18.75
C LEU A 152 -20.53 -12.89 18.22
N LYS A 153 -21.74 -12.72 18.79
CA LYS A 153 -22.69 -11.66 18.39
C LYS A 153 -22.09 -10.25 18.53
N ASP A 154 -21.46 -9.93 19.67
CA ASP A 154 -20.85 -8.61 19.86
C ASP A 154 -19.45 -8.55 19.23
N LYS A 155 -19.31 -7.66 18.24
CA LYS A 155 -18.04 -7.40 17.51
C LYS A 155 -17.33 -6.15 18.01
N SER A 156 -17.83 -5.50 19.07
CA SER A 156 -17.20 -4.34 19.69
C SER A 156 -15.80 -4.67 20.24
N CYS A 157 -15.59 -5.92 20.66
CA CYS A 157 -14.32 -6.51 21.09
C CYS A 157 -13.20 -6.48 20.04
N LEU A 158 -13.51 -6.15 18.79
CA LEU A 158 -12.52 -6.00 17.72
C LEU A 158 -11.83 -4.63 17.70
N ASN A 159 -12.23 -3.71 18.58
CA ASN A 159 -11.69 -2.36 18.67
C ASN A 159 -10.98 -2.16 20.01
N SER A 160 -9.70 -1.80 19.98
CA SER A 160 -8.90 -1.59 21.18
C SER A 160 -9.39 -0.44 22.07
N SER A 161 -10.20 0.48 21.51
CA SER A 161 -10.83 1.62 22.20
C SER A 161 -12.02 1.26 23.08
N GLN A 162 -12.44 -0.01 23.08
CA GLN A 162 -13.52 -0.47 23.94
C GLN A 162 -13.12 -0.32 25.42
N GLN A 163 -14.11 -0.09 26.28
CA GLN A 163 -13.93 0.00 27.73
C GLN A 163 -14.74 -1.06 28.44
N MET A 164 -14.16 -1.63 29.47
CA MET A 164 -14.77 -2.72 30.23
C MET A 164 -15.20 -2.24 31.60
N ALA A 165 -16.33 -2.76 32.07
CA ALA A 165 -16.75 -2.59 33.46
C ALA A 165 -16.06 -3.62 34.36
N GLY A 166 -15.74 -3.23 35.59
CA GLY A 166 -15.56 -4.19 36.68
C GLY A 166 -16.88 -4.86 37.07
N ASN A 167 -16.89 -5.56 38.20
CA ASN A 167 -18.10 -6.05 38.86
C ASN A 167 -17.86 -6.14 40.37
N SER A 168 -18.51 -5.28 41.15
CA SER A 168 -18.38 -5.23 42.61
C SER A 168 -19.44 -6.01 43.38
N LYS A 169 -20.25 -6.81 42.69
CA LYS A 169 -21.19 -7.70 43.39
C LYS A 169 -20.44 -8.78 44.14
N ASP A 170 -20.87 -9.06 45.37
CA ASP A 170 -20.30 -10.10 46.24
C ASP A 170 -20.30 -11.50 45.59
N ASN A 171 -21.27 -11.76 44.70
CA ASN A 171 -21.42 -13.02 43.99
C ASN A 171 -20.73 -13.05 42.61
N ILE A 172 -19.73 -12.20 42.38
CA ILE A 172 -18.91 -12.27 41.16
C ILE A 172 -18.27 -13.66 41.02
N ILE A 173 -18.50 -14.30 39.88
CA ILE A 173 -17.83 -15.54 39.52
C ILE A 173 -16.58 -15.19 38.72
N TYR A 174 -15.42 -15.74 39.07
CA TYR A 174 -14.19 -15.56 38.31
C TYR A 174 -13.29 -16.80 38.38
N TYR A 175 -12.45 -16.96 37.36
CA TYR A 175 -11.41 -17.99 37.32
C TYR A 175 -10.12 -17.42 36.75
N VAL A 176 -8.98 -18.01 37.15
CA VAL A 176 -7.64 -17.53 36.78
C VAL A 176 -6.79 -18.70 36.31
N SER A 177 -6.12 -18.55 35.16
CA SER A 177 -5.18 -19.54 34.62
C SER A 177 -3.72 -19.08 34.68
N TYR A 178 -3.51 -17.76 34.74
CA TYR A 178 -2.21 -17.09 34.56
C TYR A 178 -1.54 -17.39 33.22
N ASN A 179 -2.31 -17.83 32.21
CA ASN A 179 -1.82 -18.01 30.86
C ASN A 179 -1.47 -16.63 30.27
N ILE A 180 -0.25 -16.50 29.77
CA ILE A 180 0.26 -15.34 29.05
C ILE A 180 0.49 -15.77 27.60
N PHE A 181 -0.06 -14.99 26.69
CA PHE A 181 -0.14 -15.34 25.28
C PHE A 181 0.93 -14.62 24.47
N SER A 182 1.48 -15.32 23.48
CA SER A 182 2.25 -14.69 22.41
C SER A 182 1.28 -14.12 21.37
N LEU A 183 1.71 -13.09 20.63
CA LEU A 183 0.85 -12.41 19.64
C LEU A 183 0.33 -13.34 18.52
N ASN A 184 0.98 -14.50 18.32
CA ASN A 184 0.64 -15.47 17.27
C ASN A 184 -0.07 -16.73 17.80
N ASP A 185 -0.37 -16.83 19.11
CA ASP A 185 -0.97 -18.04 19.71
C ASP A 185 -2.33 -18.41 19.09
N PHE A 186 -3.00 -17.45 18.44
CA PHE A 186 -4.31 -17.64 17.80
C PHE A 186 -4.26 -17.62 16.26
N ASP A 187 -3.09 -17.52 15.64
CA ASP A 187 -2.96 -17.33 14.18
C ASP A 187 -3.54 -18.49 13.37
N GLU A 188 -3.44 -19.72 13.87
CA GLU A 188 -4.01 -20.90 13.21
C GLU A 188 -5.52 -20.76 13.00
N TYR A 189 -6.24 -20.15 13.95
CA TYR A 189 -7.70 -20.05 13.91
C TYR A 189 -8.21 -19.02 12.90
N LEU A 190 -7.34 -18.13 12.43
CA LEU A 190 -7.65 -17.19 11.35
C LEU A 190 -7.95 -17.90 10.02
N LYS A 191 -7.63 -19.20 9.87
CA LYS A 191 -8.07 -20.02 8.72
C LYS A 191 -9.56 -20.25 8.65
N TYR A 192 -10.25 -20.16 9.77
CA TYR A 192 -11.71 -20.31 9.84
C TYR A 192 -12.44 -18.98 9.67
N SER A 193 -11.72 -17.85 9.71
CA SER A 193 -12.38 -16.55 9.65
C SER A 193 -12.93 -16.19 8.27
N ASN A 194 -14.19 -15.78 8.27
CA ASN A 194 -14.88 -15.25 7.09
C ASN A 194 -14.70 -13.73 6.90
N SER A 195 -13.98 -13.05 7.80
CA SER A 195 -13.77 -11.60 7.77
C SER A 195 -13.13 -11.13 6.45
N GLU A 196 -13.78 -10.18 5.77
CA GLU A 196 -13.25 -9.59 4.53
C GLU A 196 -11.87 -8.93 4.70
N SER A 197 -11.57 -8.39 5.88
CA SER A 197 -10.25 -7.79 6.15
C SER A 197 -9.15 -8.85 6.18
N ILE A 198 -9.42 -10.01 6.80
CA ILE A 198 -8.51 -11.16 6.81
C ILE A 198 -8.44 -11.80 5.43
N LYS A 199 -9.55 -11.90 4.69
CA LYS A 199 -9.55 -12.38 3.29
C LYS A 199 -8.74 -11.47 2.38
N LYS A 200 -8.77 -10.15 2.58
CA LYS A 200 -7.94 -9.17 1.86
C LYS A 200 -6.47 -9.31 2.23
N GLU A 201 -6.13 -9.41 3.51
CA GLU A 201 -4.75 -9.55 3.98
C GLU A 201 -4.14 -10.90 3.60
N LYS A 202 -4.91 -12.00 3.69
CA LYS A 202 -4.54 -13.31 3.13
C LYS A 202 -4.40 -13.26 1.63
N LYS A 203 -5.30 -12.60 0.89
CA LYS A 203 -5.07 -12.36 -0.54
C LYS A 203 -3.77 -11.63 -0.74
N GLU A 204 -3.48 -10.56 -0.01
CA GLU A 204 -2.22 -9.81 -0.14
C GLU A 204 -0.97 -10.65 0.21
N TYR A 205 -1.05 -11.56 1.19
CA TYR A 205 0.06 -12.45 1.55
C TYR A 205 0.21 -13.62 0.56
N ILE A 206 -0.89 -14.25 0.14
CA ILE A 206 -0.93 -15.30 -0.88
C ILE A 206 -0.44 -14.73 -2.22
N ILE A 207 -0.84 -13.51 -2.56
CA ILE A 207 -0.32 -12.76 -3.70
C ILE A 207 1.20 -12.57 -3.59
N LYS A 208 1.72 -12.28 -2.40
CA LYS A 208 3.18 -12.18 -2.18
C LYS A 208 3.89 -13.53 -2.27
N SER A 209 3.23 -14.65 -1.93
CA SER A 209 3.84 -15.99 -1.94
C SER A 209 3.73 -16.72 -3.28
N ASP A 210 2.68 -16.45 -4.07
CA ASP A 210 2.39 -17.15 -5.32
C ASP A 210 3.02 -16.45 -6.54
N LEU A 211 3.56 -15.24 -6.36
CA LEU A 211 4.34 -14.56 -7.38
C LEU A 211 5.78 -15.06 -7.35
N GLU A 212 6.15 -15.86 -8.35
CA GLU A 212 7.55 -16.10 -8.66
C GLU A 212 8.15 -14.82 -9.27
N PHE A 213 8.90 -14.09 -8.45
CA PHE A 213 9.73 -12.98 -8.90
C PHE A 213 10.98 -13.52 -9.58
N VAL A 214 11.28 -12.98 -10.75
CA VAL A 214 12.48 -13.33 -11.53
C VAL A 214 13.71 -12.76 -10.82
N ASP A 215 13.63 -11.51 -10.37
CA ASP A 215 14.72 -10.83 -9.66
C ASP A 215 14.53 -10.89 -8.14
N LYS A 216 14.89 -12.03 -7.57
CA LYS A 216 14.78 -12.30 -6.12
C LYS A 216 15.67 -11.37 -5.29
N GLU A 217 16.80 -10.93 -5.84
CA GLU A 217 17.73 -10.02 -5.16
C GLU A 217 17.07 -8.65 -5.00
N PHE A 218 16.54 -8.08 -6.09
CA PHE A 218 15.81 -6.81 -6.07
C PHE A 218 14.66 -6.83 -5.07
N MET A 219 13.85 -7.89 -5.10
CA MET A 219 12.70 -8.00 -4.20
C MET A 219 13.13 -8.10 -2.74
N THR A 220 14.20 -8.84 -2.44
CA THR A 220 14.74 -8.94 -1.08
C THR A 220 15.20 -7.59 -0.56
N ASP A 221 15.90 -6.80 -1.38
CA ASP A 221 16.38 -5.48 -0.97
C ASP A 221 15.24 -4.46 -0.88
N PHE A 222 14.29 -4.50 -1.81
CA PHE A 222 13.08 -3.68 -1.77
C PHE A 222 12.32 -3.84 -0.45
N TRP A 223 12.13 -5.08 0.02
CA TRP A 223 11.42 -5.34 1.27
C TRP A 223 12.18 -4.89 2.52
N LYS A 224 13.49 -4.64 2.42
CA LYS A 224 14.30 -4.09 3.51
C LYS A 224 14.24 -2.56 3.61
N CYS A 225 13.68 -1.87 2.61
CA CYS A 225 13.60 -0.41 2.64
C CYS A 225 12.58 0.07 3.69
N ILE A 226 12.97 1.08 4.48
CA ILE A 226 12.12 1.65 5.54
C ILE A 226 11.80 3.12 5.26
N ASN A 227 12.64 3.82 4.49
CA ASN A 227 12.52 5.24 4.21
C ASN A 227 12.99 5.60 2.78
N ASN A 228 12.88 6.89 2.43
CA ASN A 228 13.28 7.40 1.12
C ASN A 228 14.78 7.26 0.80
N ASN A 229 15.68 7.33 1.79
CA ASN A 229 17.11 7.12 1.54
C ASN A 229 17.40 5.68 1.13
N ASP A 230 16.66 4.71 1.67
CA ASP A 230 16.80 3.31 1.23
C ASP A 230 16.32 3.15 -0.21
N PHE A 231 15.24 3.84 -0.61
CA PHE A 231 14.80 3.88 -1.99
C PHE A 231 15.83 4.50 -2.95
N GLU A 232 16.54 5.55 -2.53
CA GLU A 232 17.64 6.12 -3.32
C GLU A 232 18.77 5.10 -3.53
N LYS A 233 19.10 4.30 -2.52
CA LYS A 233 20.08 3.21 -2.64
C LYS A 233 19.62 2.12 -3.60
N ILE A 234 18.33 1.77 -3.60
CA ILE A 234 17.75 0.83 -4.57
C ILE A 234 17.91 1.37 -5.99
N ILE A 235 17.57 2.64 -6.22
CA ILE A 235 17.71 3.26 -7.54
C ILE A 235 19.16 3.19 -8.02
N ALA A 236 20.12 3.56 -7.16
CA ALA A 236 21.53 3.50 -7.52
C ALA A 236 21.98 2.07 -7.83
N LYS A 237 21.65 1.11 -6.96
CA LYS A 237 22.10 -0.29 -7.06
C LYS A 237 21.58 -1.01 -8.31
N TYR A 238 20.35 -0.73 -8.74
CA TYR A 238 19.68 -1.49 -9.80
C TYR A 238 19.51 -0.68 -11.11
N SER A 239 20.24 0.42 -11.26
CA SER A 239 20.16 1.33 -12.41
C SER A 239 20.67 0.75 -13.73
N ASP A 240 21.53 -0.27 -13.66
CA ASP A 240 22.04 -1.06 -14.79
C ASP A 240 21.02 -2.10 -15.28
N ARG A 241 20.18 -2.62 -14.38
CA ARG A 241 19.16 -3.64 -14.70
C ARG A 241 17.82 -3.02 -15.11
N TYR A 242 17.41 -1.95 -14.44
CA TYR A 242 16.13 -1.31 -14.66
C TYR A 242 16.28 0.16 -15.03
N VAL A 243 15.64 0.55 -16.13
CA VAL A 243 15.59 1.95 -16.57
C VAL A 243 14.28 2.58 -16.13
N ALA A 244 14.35 3.67 -15.36
CA ALA A 244 13.16 4.46 -15.05
C ALA A 244 12.78 5.33 -16.25
N PHE A 245 11.52 5.30 -16.67
CA PHE A 245 11.05 6.08 -17.81
C PHE A 245 9.75 6.84 -17.50
N ASN A 246 9.62 8.01 -18.14
CA ASN A 246 8.43 8.87 -18.11
C ASN A 246 7.80 9.00 -19.52
N THR A 247 8.38 8.39 -20.53
CA THR A 247 7.94 8.38 -21.93
C THR A 247 8.02 6.97 -22.44
N THR A 248 7.16 6.60 -23.40
CA THR A 248 7.28 5.31 -24.09
C THR A 248 8.72 5.12 -24.60
N PRO A 249 9.41 4.03 -24.21
CA PRO A 249 10.73 3.71 -24.75
C PRO A 249 10.70 3.67 -26.27
N LEU A 250 11.69 4.31 -26.89
CA LEU A 250 11.79 4.41 -28.34
C LEU A 250 12.70 3.31 -28.89
N PRO A 251 12.45 2.82 -30.12
CA PRO A 251 13.35 1.87 -30.75
C PRO A 251 14.74 2.48 -30.95
N ALA A 252 15.77 1.63 -30.88
CA ALA A 252 17.10 2.01 -31.31
C ALA A 252 17.08 2.26 -32.82
N VAL A 253 17.56 3.41 -33.25
CA VAL A 253 17.62 3.82 -34.64
C VAL A 253 19.05 4.20 -34.98
N ASN A 254 19.52 3.77 -36.15
CA ASN A 254 20.85 4.10 -36.65
C ASN A 254 21.07 5.63 -36.67
N ASP A 255 22.26 6.08 -36.30
CA ASP A 255 22.63 7.49 -36.23
C ASP A 255 22.77 8.17 -37.61
N ASP A 256 22.64 7.43 -38.72
CA ASP A 256 22.50 7.94 -40.09
C ASP A 256 21.03 8.24 -40.49
N ILE A 257 20.07 7.88 -39.65
CA ILE A 257 18.64 8.15 -39.87
C ILE A 257 18.23 9.35 -39.01
N ALA A 258 17.70 10.40 -39.65
CA ALA A 258 17.42 11.69 -39.02
C ALA A 258 16.14 11.72 -38.17
N PHE A 259 15.35 10.65 -38.15
CA PHE A 259 14.08 10.57 -37.43
C PHE A 259 13.89 9.24 -36.69
N ILE A 260 13.01 9.27 -35.71
CA ILE A 260 12.53 8.09 -34.99
C ILE A 260 11.01 8.08 -35.11
N ARG A 261 10.45 7.02 -35.72
CA ARG A 261 8.99 6.83 -35.79
C ARG A 261 8.48 6.54 -34.38
N LEU A 262 7.43 7.26 -33.97
CA LEU A 262 6.82 7.04 -32.67
C LEU A 262 5.90 5.81 -32.76
N PRO A 263 5.98 4.88 -31.79
CA PRO A 263 5.09 3.72 -31.78
C PRO A 263 3.64 4.16 -31.52
N SER A 264 2.68 3.31 -31.88
CA SER A 264 1.24 3.61 -31.73
C SER A 264 0.81 3.81 -30.28
N ASN A 265 1.54 3.20 -29.32
CA ASN A 265 1.35 3.36 -27.88
C ASN A 265 2.19 4.50 -27.29
N TYR A 266 2.78 5.37 -28.11
CA TYR A 266 3.59 6.48 -27.61
C TYR A 266 2.75 7.42 -26.72
N THR A 267 3.20 7.59 -25.49
CA THR A 267 2.63 8.53 -24.52
C THR A 267 3.71 9.01 -23.55
N GLN A 268 3.34 9.94 -22.66
CA GLN A 268 4.25 10.53 -21.68
C GLN A 268 3.54 10.87 -20.37
N ILE A 269 4.21 10.63 -19.24
CA ILE A 269 3.80 11.10 -17.93
C ILE A 269 4.21 12.57 -17.81
N LYS A 270 3.21 13.46 -17.77
CA LYS A 270 3.44 14.90 -17.62
C LYS A 270 3.95 15.21 -16.22
N ARG A 271 5.05 15.98 -16.13
CA ARG A 271 5.66 16.43 -14.88
C ARG A 271 5.61 17.96 -14.82
N TYR A 272 5.33 18.51 -13.65
CA TYR A 272 5.38 19.94 -13.40
C TYR A 272 6.75 20.31 -12.81
N TRP A 273 7.29 21.44 -13.24
CA TRP A 273 8.61 21.93 -12.84
C TRP A 273 8.45 23.32 -12.23
N ILE A 274 9.30 23.63 -11.26
CA ILE A 274 9.41 24.96 -10.65
C ILE A 274 10.85 25.44 -10.80
N ASN A 275 11.01 26.73 -11.09
CA ASN A 275 12.31 27.37 -11.15
C ASN A 275 12.59 28.00 -9.80
N GLU A 276 13.64 27.53 -9.13
CA GLU A 276 14.10 28.07 -7.86
C GLU A 276 15.31 28.96 -8.11
N LYS A 277 15.29 30.16 -7.52
CA LYS A 277 16.40 31.10 -7.59
C LYS A 277 17.52 30.61 -6.68
N VAL A 278 18.73 30.51 -7.22
CA VAL A 278 19.95 30.08 -6.51
C VAL A 278 21.03 31.13 -6.74
N ILE A 279 21.76 31.45 -5.68
CA ILE A 279 22.89 32.37 -5.73
C ILE A 279 24.15 31.52 -5.80
N LEU A 280 24.93 31.70 -6.86
CA LEU A 280 26.23 31.05 -7.04
C LEU A 280 27.26 31.67 -6.11
N ASP A 281 28.35 30.95 -5.85
CA ASP A 281 29.45 31.40 -4.96
C ASP A 281 30.08 32.73 -5.40
N ASN A 282 29.97 33.08 -6.68
CA ASN A 282 30.42 34.36 -7.24
C ASN A 282 29.37 35.49 -7.17
N GLY A 283 28.29 35.31 -6.39
CA GLY A 283 27.21 36.28 -6.21
C GLY A 283 26.23 36.38 -7.38
N ARG A 284 26.42 35.62 -8.46
CA ARG A 284 25.47 35.63 -9.60
C ARG A 284 24.22 34.84 -9.28
N GLU A 285 23.08 35.40 -9.66
CA GLU A 285 21.79 34.73 -9.57
C GLU A 285 21.58 33.81 -10.78
N THR A 286 21.19 32.57 -10.51
CA THR A 286 20.74 31.62 -11.52
C THR A 286 19.42 30.99 -11.08
N TYR A 287 18.77 30.27 -11.99
CA TYR A 287 17.56 29.52 -11.70
C TYR A 287 17.80 28.03 -11.94
N ILE A 288 17.54 27.21 -10.93
CA ILE A 288 17.58 25.76 -11.04
C ILE A 288 16.15 25.26 -11.19
N SER A 289 15.90 24.48 -12.24
CA SER A 289 14.60 23.85 -12.44
C SER A 289 14.54 22.54 -11.64
N LYS A 290 13.55 22.40 -10.76
CA LYS A 290 13.31 21.19 -9.97
C LYS A 290 11.88 20.68 -10.15
N PRO A 291 11.65 19.37 -10.07
CA PRO A 291 10.30 18.83 -10.19
C PRO A 291 9.43 19.27 -9.00
N LEU A 292 8.20 19.68 -9.30
CA LEU A 292 7.21 19.96 -8.26
C LEU A 292 6.73 18.65 -7.65
N LYS A 293 7.22 18.34 -6.44
CA LYS A 293 6.85 17.12 -5.73
C LYS A 293 5.37 17.10 -5.33
N ILE A 294 4.72 15.98 -5.55
CA ILE A 294 3.30 15.74 -5.26
C ILE A 294 3.11 15.69 -3.73
N ARG A 295 2.23 16.57 -3.23
CA ARG A 295 1.88 16.68 -1.82
C ARG A 295 0.85 15.61 -1.38
N LYS A 296 0.65 15.52 -0.06
CA LYS A 296 -0.26 14.58 0.60
C LYS A 296 -1.68 14.59 0.02
N GLY A 297 -2.34 13.42 0.05
CA GLY A 297 -3.75 13.25 -0.33
C GLY A 297 -4.02 12.70 -1.73
N LYS A 298 -3.08 12.85 -2.68
CA LYS A 298 -3.23 12.31 -4.06
C LYS A 298 -2.12 11.34 -4.50
N ARG A 299 -1.14 11.07 -3.62
CA ARG A 299 0.10 10.33 -3.93
C ARG A 299 -0.16 8.93 -4.48
N SER A 300 -0.86 8.08 -3.73
CA SER A 300 -1.15 6.69 -4.12
C SER A 300 -1.97 6.59 -5.41
N LYS A 301 -2.94 7.50 -5.59
CA LYS A 301 -3.75 7.56 -6.82
C LYS A 301 -2.91 7.92 -8.04
N ILE A 302 -2.00 8.88 -7.91
CA ILE A 302 -1.11 9.28 -9.00
C ILE A 302 -0.11 8.17 -9.33
N LEU A 303 0.50 7.57 -8.31
CA LEU A 303 1.39 6.41 -8.48
C LEU A 303 0.68 5.26 -9.20
N PHE A 304 -0.56 4.96 -8.82
CA PHE A 304 -1.37 3.94 -9.48
C PHE A 304 -1.67 4.27 -10.95
N ASN A 305 -2.12 5.49 -11.24
CA ASN A 305 -2.34 5.91 -12.62
C ASN A 305 -1.04 5.84 -13.44
N ASN A 306 0.08 6.28 -12.88
CA ASN A 306 1.37 6.25 -13.57
C ASN A 306 1.91 4.82 -13.74
N ALA A 307 1.57 3.88 -12.85
CA ALA A 307 1.84 2.47 -13.05
C ALA A 307 1.08 1.92 -14.28
N LEU A 308 -0.22 2.23 -14.41
CA LEU A 308 -1.04 1.86 -15.57
C LEU A 308 -0.49 2.47 -16.87
N ILE A 309 -0.06 3.74 -16.85
CA ILE A 309 0.58 4.38 -18.01
C ILE A 309 1.86 3.63 -18.39
N ARG A 310 2.72 3.26 -17.44
CA ARG A 310 3.97 2.55 -17.76
C ARG A 310 3.74 1.17 -18.35
N LYS A 311 2.71 0.46 -17.89
CA LYS A 311 2.29 -0.81 -18.49
C LYS A 311 1.74 -0.62 -19.91
N TYR A 312 1.08 0.51 -20.19
CA TYR A 312 0.69 0.86 -21.56
C TYR A 312 1.89 1.22 -22.46
N MET A 313 2.89 1.91 -21.89
CA MET A 313 4.13 2.28 -22.57
C MET A 313 5.00 1.05 -22.92
N LEU A 314 5.10 0.08 -22.00
CA LEU A 314 5.88 -1.14 -22.14
C LEU A 314 5.02 -2.32 -21.69
N SER A 315 4.37 -3.00 -22.64
CA SER A 315 3.35 -4.01 -22.36
C SER A 315 3.88 -5.29 -21.70
N ASP A 316 5.16 -5.56 -21.92
CA ASP A 316 5.94 -6.69 -21.40
C ASP A 316 6.82 -6.30 -20.19
N ILE A 317 6.60 -5.11 -19.62
CA ILE A 317 7.29 -4.71 -18.38
C ILE A 317 7.07 -5.76 -17.29
N SER A 318 8.12 -6.13 -16.57
CA SER A 318 7.99 -7.03 -15.40
C SER A 318 7.44 -6.27 -14.18
N ILE A 319 6.94 -6.99 -13.17
CA ILE A 319 6.46 -6.34 -11.94
C ILE A 319 7.60 -5.68 -11.17
N GLU A 320 8.80 -6.26 -11.20
CA GLU A 320 10.03 -5.73 -10.58
C GLU A 320 10.47 -4.43 -11.26
N HIS A 321 10.45 -4.39 -12.60
CA HIS A 321 10.76 -3.17 -13.35
C HIS A 321 9.70 -2.08 -13.12
N LEU A 322 8.43 -2.46 -13.05
CA LEU A 322 7.35 -1.54 -12.69
C LEU A 322 7.54 -0.97 -11.28
N LEU A 323 7.91 -1.82 -10.31
CA LEU A 323 8.24 -1.42 -8.96
C LEU A 323 9.41 -0.44 -8.93
N TYR A 324 10.51 -0.76 -9.62
CA TYR A 324 11.66 0.12 -9.75
C TYR A 324 11.26 1.51 -10.27
N CYS A 325 10.41 1.57 -11.30
CA CYS A 325 9.88 2.83 -11.82
C CYS A 325 9.05 3.61 -10.78
N LEU A 326 8.28 2.92 -9.94
CA LEU A 326 7.51 3.55 -8.86
C LEU A 326 8.42 4.03 -7.72
N ILE A 327 9.48 3.31 -7.38
CA ILE A 327 10.50 3.73 -6.39
C ILE A 327 11.15 5.03 -6.86
N HIS A 328 11.60 5.06 -8.13
CA HIS A 328 12.12 6.26 -8.76
C HIS A 328 11.11 7.41 -8.69
N GLU A 329 9.83 7.11 -8.87
CA GLU A 329 8.80 8.12 -8.77
C GLU A 329 8.64 8.70 -7.36
N VAL A 330 8.69 7.85 -6.34
CA VAL A 330 8.62 8.27 -4.93
C VAL A 330 9.78 9.20 -4.59
N VAL A 331 11.00 8.85 -5.00
CA VAL A 331 12.20 9.62 -4.68
C VAL A 331 12.16 11.01 -5.33
N TYR A 332 11.91 11.08 -6.64
CA TYR A 332 12.08 12.32 -7.39
C TYR A 332 10.82 13.18 -7.51
N TYR A 333 9.62 12.57 -7.48
CA TYR A 333 8.37 13.28 -7.80
C TYR A 333 7.32 13.26 -6.68
N ILE A 334 7.49 12.48 -5.60
CA ILE A 334 6.57 12.46 -4.46
C ILE A 334 7.23 13.10 -3.24
N TYR A 335 6.49 13.94 -2.52
CA TYR A 335 6.92 14.39 -1.19
C TYR A 335 6.56 13.31 -0.17
N ASN A 336 7.47 12.44 0.23
CA ASN A 336 7.18 11.26 1.07
C ASN A 336 7.89 11.29 2.45
N TYR A 337 8.15 12.47 3.02
CA TYR A 337 8.83 12.58 4.32
C TYR A 337 8.03 12.02 5.50
N ASP A 338 6.70 11.89 5.35
CA ASP A 338 5.81 11.29 6.33
C ASP A 338 5.72 9.75 6.22
N ASN A 339 6.51 9.13 5.33
CA ASN A 339 6.54 7.69 5.08
C ASN A 339 5.15 7.07 4.82
N GLU A 340 4.23 7.84 4.25
CA GLU A 340 2.90 7.34 3.86
C GLU A 340 3.02 6.26 2.78
N ILE A 341 3.93 6.47 1.83
CA ILE A 341 4.24 5.50 0.78
C ILE A 341 5.35 4.58 1.28
N THR A 342 4.94 3.47 1.90
CA THR A 342 5.82 2.36 2.34
C THR A 342 5.99 1.31 1.23
N CYS A 343 6.91 0.36 1.39
CA CYS A 343 7.06 -0.78 0.48
C CYS A 343 5.75 -1.55 0.29
N ASN A 344 4.97 -1.75 1.36
CA ASN A 344 3.67 -2.42 1.26
C ASN A 344 2.69 -1.64 0.37
N VAL A 345 2.61 -0.32 0.53
CA VAL A 345 1.76 0.54 -0.30
C VAL A 345 2.21 0.51 -1.76
N LEU A 346 3.53 0.64 -1.99
CA LEU A 346 4.08 0.64 -3.34
C LEU A 346 3.86 -0.69 -4.06
N PHE A 347 4.09 -1.81 -3.37
CA PHE A 347 3.85 -3.15 -3.87
C PHE A 347 2.39 -3.36 -4.22
N LYS A 348 1.48 -2.95 -3.34
CA LYS A 348 0.04 -3.03 -3.59
C LYS A 348 -0.36 -2.22 -4.82
N ILE A 349 0.23 -1.05 -5.03
CA ILE A 349 -0.01 -0.22 -6.22
C ILE A 349 0.48 -0.95 -7.48
N ALA A 350 1.72 -1.42 -7.49
CA ALA A 350 2.30 -2.15 -8.62
C ALA A 350 1.48 -3.39 -8.95
N TYR A 351 1.18 -4.21 -7.94
CA TYR A 351 0.41 -5.44 -8.08
C TYR A 351 -0.97 -5.19 -8.70
N ASN A 352 -1.72 -4.23 -8.16
CA ASN A 352 -3.06 -3.93 -8.68
C ASN A 352 -3.00 -3.40 -10.12
N ALA A 353 -2.01 -2.57 -10.45
CA ALA A 353 -1.85 -2.09 -11.83
C ALA A 353 -1.43 -3.22 -12.79
N TYR A 354 -0.65 -4.17 -12.29
CA TYR A 354 -0.12 -5.27 -13.09
C TYR A 354 -1.15 -6.36 -13.37
N PHE A 355 -1.85 -6.86 -12.34
CA PHE A 355 -2.69 -8.05 -12.45
C PHE A 355 -4.19 -7.76 -12.55
N ASN A 356 -4.66 -6.58 -12.11
CA ASN A 356 -6.08 -6.29 -12.14
C ASN A 356 -6.48 -5.67 -13.48
N THR A 357 -7.04 -6.49 -14.37
CA THR A 357 -7.45 -6.10 -15.73
C THR A 357 -8.71 -5.23 -15.78
N ARG A 358 -9.37 -4.97 -14.64
CA ARG A 358 -10.62 -4.18 -14.59
C ARG A 358 -10.39 -2.67 -14.71
N TYR A 359 -9.14 -2.21 -14.63
CA TYR A 359 -8.84 -0.79 -14.65
C TYR A 359 -8.49 -0.33 -16.06
N GLU A 360 -9.39 0.43 -16.67
CA GLU A 360 -9.12 1.13 -17.92
C GLU A 360 -8.50 2.49 -17.65
N ILE A 361 -7.43 2.81 -18.39
CA ILE A 361 -6.79 4.11 -18.35
C ILE A 361 -7.13 4.93 -19.59
N LYS A 362 -7.51 6.20 -19.38
CA LYS A 362 -7.66 7.17 -20.47
C LYS A 362 -6.27 7.70 -20.85
N ILE A 363 -5.75 7.25 -21.99
CA ILE A 363 -4.50 7.74 -22.55
C ILE A 363 -4.78 8.87 -23.53
N GLU A 364 -4.15 10.02 -23.29
CA GLU A 364 -4.08 11.08 -24.30
C GLU A 364 -3.02 10.69 -25.34
N ARG A 365 -3.46 10.41 -26.57
CA ARG A 365 -2.54 10.05 -27.66
C ARG A 365 -1.74 11.26 -28.10
N ASP A 366 -0.44 11.08 -28.26
CA ASP A 366 0.39 12.10 -28.89
C ASP A 366 0.03 12.23 -30.37
N LYS A 367 -0.05 13.46 -30.87
CA LYS A 367 -0.37 13.74 -32.28
C LYS A 367 0.84 13.60 -33.18
N ARG A 368 2.06 13.61 -32.62
CA ARG A 368 3.30 13.46 -33.38
C ARG A 368 3.42 12.04 -33.91
N ARG A 369 3.85 11.90 -35.16
CA ARG A 369 4.16 10.61 -35.79
C ARG A 369 5.64 10.24 -35.66
N TYR A 370 6.50 11.23 -35.47
CA TYR A 370 7.95 11.05 -35.38
C TYR A 370 8.58 12.15 -34.53
N ILE A 371 9.81 11.91 -34.09
CA ILE A 371 10.71 12.93 -33.56
C ILE A 371 12.03 12.92 -34.35
N VAL A 372 12.79 14.01 -34.26
CA VAL A 372 14.15 14.06 -34.79
C VAL A 372 15.06 13.16 -33.97
N ASN A 373 15.88 12.34 -34.63
CA ASN A 373 16.87 11.48 -33.98
C ASN A 373 17.99 12.33 -33.38
N PRO A 374 18.16 12.37 -32.05
CA PRO A 374 19.24 13.15 -31.43
C PRO A 374 20.63 12.63 -31.81
N ALA A 375 20.80 11.32 -32.03
CA ALA A 375 22.08 10.73 -32.41
C ALA A 375 22.55 11.21 -33.79
N TYR A 376 21.62 11.34 -34.74
CA TYR A 376 21.89 11.95 -36.05
C TYR A 376 22.37 13.39 -35.93
N CYS A 377 21.69 14.21 -35.13
CA CYS A 377 22.13 15.58 -34.88
C CYS A 377 23.54 15.65 -34.30
N LEU A 378 23.86 14.73 -33.39
CA LEU A 378 25.18 14.66 -32.76
C LEU A 378 26.26 14.25 -33.76
N LYS A 379 26.04 13.17 -34.51
CA LYS A 379 26.98 12.64 -35.51
C LYS A 379 27.30 13.66 -36.61
N HIS A 380 26.27 14.36 -37.09
CA HIS A 380 26.41 15.30 -38.21
C HIS A 380 26.61 16.76 -37.77
N GLY A 381 26.65 17.04 -36.46
CA GLY A 381 26.88 18.40 -35.95
C GLY A 381 25.80 19.42 -36.34
N ILE A 382 24.56 18.97 -36.56
CA ILE A 382 23.46 19.83 -37.03
C ILE A 382 22.41 20.11 -35.95
N SER A 383 21.70 21.23 -36.09
CA SER A 383 20.60 21.56 -35.18
C SER A 383 19.36 20.69 -35.42
N LYS A 384 18.54 20.50 -34.37
CA LYS A 384 17.26 19.77 -34.46
C LYS A 384 16.32 20.35 -35.53
N ASN A 385 16.35 21.67 -35.74
CA ASN A 385 15.53 22.33 -36.75
C ASN A 385 15.99 21.99 -38.18
N SER A 386 17.30 21.93 -38.41
CA SER A 386 17.85 21.51 -39.71
C SER A 386 17.52 20.04 -39.99
N ALA A 387 17.76 19.17 -38.99
CA ALA A 387 17.48 17.75 -39.07
C ALA A 387 15.98 17.45 -39.32
N LYS A 388 15.06 18.32 -38.90
CA LYS A 388 13.62 18.15 -39.14
C LYS A 388 13.26 18.11 -40.63
N ASN A 389 13.93 18.88 -41.48
CA ASN A 389 13.67 18.88 -42.92
C ASN A 389 14.28 17.65 -43.58
N ILE A 390 15.46 17.23 -43.13
CA ILE A 390 16.11 15.98 -43.57
C ILE A 390 15.24 14.78 -43.21
N ALA A 391 14.75 14.71 -41.98
CA ALA A 391 13.80 13.71 -41.50
C ALA A 391 12.57 13.60 -42.40
N LYS A 392 11.93 14.73 -42.74
CA LYS A 392 10.77 14.73 -43.64
C LYS A 392 11.11 14.17 -45.02
N LYS A 393 12.27 14.51 -45.57
CA LYS A 393 12.73 14.00 -46.86
C LYS A 393 12.98 12.49 -46.79
N GLN A 394 13.73 12.02 -45.79
CA GLN A 394 14.02 10.60 -45.61
C GLN A 394 12.74 9.78 -45.44
N MET A 395 11.81 10.22 -44.58
CA MET A 395 10.50 9.56 -44.41
C MET A 395 9.72 9.48 -45.72
N LEU A 396 9.66 10.58 -46.47
CA LEU A 396 8.99 10.59 -47.77
C LEU A 396 9.66 9.60 -48.74
N TYR A 397 10.98 9.51 -48.74
CA TYR A 397 11.72 8.64 -49.64
C TYR A 397 11.58 7.16 -49.27
N GLU A 398 11.48 6.83 -47.97
CA GLU A 398 11.09 5.49 -47.52
C GLU A 398 9.70 5.12 -48.02
N ASP A 399 8.73 6.03 -47.82
CA ASP A 399 7.35 5.80 -48.26
C ASP A 399 7.29 5.65 -49.80
N LEU A 400 8.05 6.45 -50.56
CA LEU A 400 8.13 6.30 -52.02
C LEU A 400 8.78 4.98 -52.43
N GLY A 401 9.89 4.58 -51.81
CA GLY A 401 10.57 3.32 -52.13
C GLY A 401 9.74 2.07 -51.85
N GLN A 402 8.75 2.15 -50.95
CA GLN A 402 7.83 1.06 -50.67
C GLN A 402 6.75 0.89 -51.75
N PHE A 403 6.25 1.98 -52.34
CA PHE A 403 5.07 1.97 -53.19
C PHE A 403 5.34 2.28 -54.67
N TYR A 404 6.55 2.74 -55.01
CA TYR A 404 6.94 3.04 -56.38
C TYR A 404 7.20 1.75 -57.17
N ASP A 405 6.60 1.62 -58.36
CA ASP A 405 6.78 0.47 -59.24
C ASP A 405 7.51 0.88 -60.53
N PHE A 406 8.73 0.36 -60.72
CA PHE A 406 9.56 0.64 -61.89
C PHE A 406 8.95 0.18 -63.22
N ASN A 407 7.89 -0.64 -63.20
CA ASN A 407 7.18 -1.09 -64.40
C ASN A 407 6.02 -0.17 -64.81
N LEU A 408 5.65 0.80 -63.96
CA LEU A 408 4.58 1.75 -64.22
C LEU A 408 5.10 3.04 -64.86
N SER A 409 4.21 3.75 -65.54
CA SER A 409 4.51 5.12 -65.95
C SER A 409 4.48 6.04 -64.72
N ILE A 410 5.21 7.15 -64.79
CA ILE A 410 5.23 8.16 -63.71
C ILE A 410 3.82 8.67 -63.35
N ILE A 411 2.88 8.68 -64.31
CA ILE A 411 1.50 9.11 -64.05
C ILE A 411 0.76 8.03 -63.25
N ASP A 412 0.97 6.76 -63.59
CA ASP A 412 0.34 5.64 -62.92
C ASP A 412 0.90 5.45 -61.50
N ASP A 413 2.21 5.61 -61.31
CA ASP A 413 2.82 5.66 -59.97
C ASP A 413 2.25 6.77 -59.10
N ILE A 414 2.03 7.97 -59.65
CA ILE A 414 1.42 9.07 -58.90
C ILE A 414 -0.01 8.72 -58.46
N SER A 415 -0.77 8.01 -59.28
CA SER A 415 -2.11 7.52 -58.92
C SER A 415 -2.03 6.47 -57.81
N ASN A 416 -1.14 5.48 -57.96
CA ASN A 416 -0.90 4.43 -56.96
C ASN A 416 -0.48 5.02 -55.60
N LEU A 417 0.44 5.99 -55.59
CA LEU A 417 0.88 6.69 -54.39
C LEU A 417 -0.28 7.44 -53.71
N ARG A 418 -1.17 8.08 -54.48
CA ARG A 418 -2.34 8.78 -53.93
C ARG A 418 -3.36 7.84 -53.31
N GLU A 419 -3.59 6.68 -53.92
CA GLU A 419 -4.46 5.63 -53.35
C GLU A 419 -3.93 5.14 -52.00
N ASN A 420 -2.61 5.14 -51.83
CA ASN A 420 -1.92 4.83 -50.57
C ASN A 420 -1.72 6.04 -49.64
N GLY A 421 -2.32 7.20 -49.94
CA GLY A 421 -2.30 8.40 -49.11
C GLY A 421 -1.03 9.25 -49.19
N ILE A 422 -0.18 9.02 -50.19
CA ILE A 422 1.06 9.76 -50.45
C ILE A 422 0.84 10.76 -51.59
N PHE A 423 0.92 12.05 -51.26
CA PHE A 423 0.66 13.13 -52.22
C PHE A 423 1.98 13.79 -52.66
N VAL A 424 2.47 13.42 -53.85
CA VAL A 424 3.68 13.97 -54.46
C VAL A 424 3.44 14.43 -55.90
N GLY A 425 4.27 15.36 -56.36
CA GLY A 425 4.30 15.82 -57.75
C GLY A 425 5.41 15.13 -58.56
N LYS A 426 5.32 15.22 -59.89
CA LYS A 426 6.30 14.64 -60.83
C LYS A 426 7.76 15.01 -60.49
N SER A 427 8.02 16.27 -60.14
CA SER A 427 9.37 16.77 -59.82
C SER A 427 10.00 16.09 -58.60
N THR A 428 9.20 15.75 -57.59
CA THR A 428 9.67 15.01 -56.40
C THR A 428 9.99 13.57 -56.76
N LEU A 429 9.16 12.93 -57.60
CA LEU A 429 9.37 11.57 -58.07
C LEU A 429 10.65 11.45 -58.90
N TYR A 430 10.89 12.39 -59.83
CA TYR A 430 12.14 12.43 -60.59
C TYR A 430 13.39 12.62 -59.71
N LYS A 431 13.30 13.43 -58.65
CA LYS A 431 14.41 13.59 -57.68
C LYS A 431 14.65 12.31 -56.89
N PHE A 432 13.58 11.63 -56.48
CA PHE A 432 13.65 10.33 -55.82
C PHE A 432 14.32 9.30 -56.73
N ILE A 433 13.83 9.11 -57.95
CA ILE A 433 14.39 8.19 -58.95
C ILE A 433 15.87 8.52 -59.18
N LYS A 434 16.21 9.80 -59.43
CA LYS A 434 17.62 10.19 -59.65
C LYS A 434 18.51 9.76 -58.49
N GLU A 435 18.13 10.03 -57.24
CA GLU A 435 18.94 9.64 -56.08
C GLU A 435 19.01 8.10 -55.88
N PHE A 436 17.93 7.37 -56.22
CA PHE A 436 17.87 5.90 -56.12
C PHE A 436 18.63 5.18 -57.26
N SER A 437 18.60 5.72 -58.48
CA SER A 437 19.28 5.16 -59.66
C SER A 437 20.80 5.37 -59.66
N PHE A 438 21.33 6.21 -58.78
CA PHE A 438 22.78 6.36 -58.56
C PHE A 438 23.30 5.50 -57.40
N THR A 439 22.44 4.73 -56.74
CA THR A 439 22.79 3.86 -55.60
C THR A 439 22.54 2.37 -55.85
N ALA A 440 21.98 2.00 -57.01
CA ALA A 440 21.96 0.64 -57.57
C ALA A 440 23.06 0.49 -58.62
#